data_AF-A0A061R101-F1
#
_entry.id   AF-A0A061R101-F1
#
_cell.length_a   1.000
_cell.length_b   1.000
_cell.length_c   1.000
_cell.angle_alpha   90.00
_cell.angle_beta   90.00
_cell.angle_gamma   90.00
#
_symmetry.space_group_name_H-M   'P 1'
#
loop_
_entity.id
_entity.type
_entity.pdbx_description
1 polymer ?
#
loop_
_entity_poly.entity_id
_entity_poly.type
_entity_poly.pdbx_seq_one_letter_code
_entity_poly.pdbx_strand_id
1 'polypeptide(L)'
;MPFQDPAKGAEKYMKENDIEVLFQDLVGFLLFNKPDQPREALVEHLEQLKDAGQGKPLLTLEDLEAMFGMFDITHREVVSVQQANEAIKTILGPTADLRVSSHLDSRKTLNKDEFVRVMRKALEYVAPK
;
A
#
# COMPACT_ATOMS: atom_id res chain seq x y z
N MET A 1 -26.35 -3.18 -34.41
CA MET A 1 -25.50 -2.67 -33.31
C MET A 1 -24.34 -1.91 -33.95
N PRO A 2 -23.90 -0.76 -33.42
CA PRO A 2 -22.70 -0.10 -33.94
C PRO A 2 -21.49 -1.01 -33.69
N PHE A 3 -20.63 -1.15 -34.69
CA PHE A 3 -19.37 -1.87 -34.58
C PHE A 3 -18.46 -1.10 -33.61
N GLN A 4 -18.29 -1.62 -32.40
CA GLN A 4 -17.28 -1.11 -31.47
C GLN A 4 -15.90 -1.48 -32.02
N ASP A 5 -15.06 -0.47 -32.20
CA ASP A 5 -13.66 -0.64 -32.59
C ASP A 5 -12.94 -1.54 -31.55
N PRO A 6 -12.49 -2.75 -31.94
CA PRO A 6 -11.80 -3.67 -31.04
C PRO A 6 -10.58 -3.05 -30.37
N ALA A 7 -9.89 -2.13 -31.04
CA ALA A 7 -8.71 -1.46 -30.49
C ALA A 7 -9.05 -0.60 -29.27
N LYS A 8 -10.18 0.13 -29.33
CA LYS A 8 -10.66 0.94 -28.19
C LYS A 8 -11.07 0.06 -27.00
N GLY A 9 -11.62 -1.12 -27.27
CA GLY A 9 -11.94 -2.09 -26.22
C GLY A 9 -10.70 -2.60 -25.51
N ALA A 10 -9.65 -2.95 -26.27
CA ALA A 10 -8.38 -3.40 -25.72
C ALA A 10 -7.67 -2.31 -24.91
N GLU A 11 -7.59 -1.08 -25.45
CA GLU A 11 -6.98 0.06 -24.75
C GLU A 11 -7.68 0.36 -23.42
N LYS A 12 -9.02 0.32 -23.42
CA LYS A 12 -9.81 0.47 -22.21
C LYS A 12 -9.48 -0.62 -21.19
N TYR A 13 -9.45 -1.88 -21.61
CA TYR A 13 -9.13 -3.00 -20.73
C TYR A 13 -7.71 -2.89 -20.14
N MET A 14 -6.72 -2.53 -20.96
CA MET A 14 -5.34 -2.34 -20.51
C MET A 14 -5.23 -1.28 -19.43
N LYS A 15 -5.98 -0.17 -19.60
CA LYS A 15 -6.00 0.93 -18.63
C LYS A 15 -6.78 0.61 -17.36
N GLU A 16 -7.93 -0.05 -17.48
CA GLU A 16 -8.77 -0.40 -16.31
C GLU A 16 -8.13 -1.47 -15.41
N ASN A 17 -7.21 -2.26 -15.95
CA ASN A 17 -6.56 -3.36 -15.22
C ASN A 17 -5.06 -3.12 -15.00
N ASP A 18 -4.59 -1.87 -15.19
CA ASP A 18 -3.18 -1.46 -14.99
C ASP A 18 -2.16 -2.43 -15.64
N ILE A 19 -2.48 -2.95 -16.83
CA ILE A 19 -1.66 -3.98 -17.51
C ILE A 19 -0.25 -3.45 -17.81
N GLU A 20 -0.12 -2.15 -18.07
CA GLU A 20 1.18 -1.51 -18.26
C GLU A 20 2.05 -1.55 -17.00
N VAL A 21 1.45 -1.31 -15.84
CA VAL A 21 2.14 -1.35 -14.54
C VAL A 21 2.55 -2.78 -14.21
N LEU A 22 1.65 -3.74 -14.41
CA LEU A 22 1.96 -5.16 -14.23
C LEU A 22 3.13 -5.56 -15.13
N PHE A 23 3.12 -5.16 -16.41
CA PHE A 23 4.18 -5.50 -17.34
C PHE A 23 5.54 -4.88 -16.93
N GLN A 24 5.55 -3.64 -16.44
CA GLN A 24 6.75 -3.00 -15.92
C GLN A 24 7.33 -3.75 -14.71
N ASP A 25 6.48 -4.21 -13.79
CA ASP A 25 6.88 -5.02 -12.64
C ASP A 25 7.50 -6.36 -13.08
N LEU A 26 6.86 -7.09 -13.99
CA LEU A 26 7.38 -8.37 -14.52
C LEU A 26 8.75 -8.20 -15.18
N VAL A 27 8.92 -7.13 -15.97
CA VAL A 27 10.21 -6.83 -16.61
C VAL A 27 11.26 -6.45 -15.56
N GLY A 28 10.91 -5.64 -14.57
CA GLY A 28 11.79 -5.28 -13.46
C GLY A 28 12.25 -6.51 -12.67
N PHE A 29 11.31 -7.40 -12.34
CA PHE A 29 11.56 -8.67 -11.67
C PHE A 29 12.57 -9.54 -12.44
N LEU A 30 12.39 -9.70 -13.75
CA LEU A 30 13.30 -10.48 -14.58
C LEU A 30 14.69 -9.85 -14.70
N LEU A 31 14.76 -8.53 -14.91
CA LEU A 31 16.04 -7.83 -15.08
C LEU A 31 16.88 -7.85 -13.79
N PHE A 32 16.21 -7.76 -12.64
CA PHE A 32 16.86 -7.77 -11.34
C PHE A 32 17.30 -9.18 -10.93
N ASN A 33 16.38 -10.15 -10.94
CA ASN A 33 16.66 -11.49 -10.40
C ASN A 33 17.39 -12.41 -11.38
N LYS A 34 17.26 -12.16 -12.70
CA LYS A 34 17.85 -12.98 -13.78
C LYS A 34 17.75 -14.50 -13.52
N PRO A 35 16.54 -15.03 -13.27
CA PRO A 35 16.37 -16.44 -12.95
C PRO A 35 16.76 -17.34 -14.14
N ASP A 36 17.32 -18.51 -13.84
CA ASP A 36 17.66 -19.53 -14.86
C ASP A 36 16.43 -20.01 -15.64
N GLN A 37 15.28 -19.98 -14.98
CA GLN A 37 13.97 -20.44 -15.45
C GLN A 37 12.97 -19.26 -15.45
N PRO A 38 13.05 -18.36 -16.43
CA PRO A 38 12.31 -17.09 -16.41
C PRO A 38 10.79 -17.27 -16.53
N ARG A 39 10.34 -18.33 -17.19
CA ARG A 39 8.90 -18.62 -17.33
C ARG A 39 8.33 -19.11 -16.00
N GLU A 40 8.94 -20.11 -15.36
CA GLU A 40 8.48 -20.59 -14.05
C GLU A 40 8.49 -19.47 -13.01
N ALA A 41 9.57 -18.69 -12.94
CA ALA A 41 9.68 -17.59 -11.99
C ALA A 41 8.62 -16.49 -12.18
N LEU A 42 8.27 -16.17 -13.44
CA LEU A 42 7.18 -15.23 -13.71
C LEU A 42 5.81 -15.77 -13.29
N VAL A 43 5.55 -17.07 -13.47
CA VAL A 43 4.30 -17.70 -13.05
C VAL A 43 4.16 -17.62 -11.53
N GLU A 44 5.20 -18.01 -10.79
CA GLU A 44 5.20 -17.93 -9.32
C GLU A 44 5.02 -16.48 -8.83
N HIS A 45 5.70 -15.51 -9.46
CA HIS A 45 5.56 -14.10 -9.10
C HIS A 45 4.14 -13.58 -9.36
N LEU A 46 3.53 -13.96 -10.49
CA LEU A 46 2.13 -13.62 -10.78
C LEU A 46 1.14 -14.27 -9.81
N GLU A 47 1.39 -15.50 -9.38
CA GLU A 47 0.59 -16.18 -8.36
C GLU A 47 0.70 -15.46 -7.01
N GLN A 48 1.90 -15.05 -6.61
CA GLN A 48 2.12 -14.26 -5.40
C GLN A 48 1.39 -12.91 -5.46
N LEU A 49 1.43 -12.21 -6.60
CA LEU A 49 0.71 -10.95 -6.80
C LEU A 49 -0.81 -11.16 -6.73
N LYS A 50 -1.31 -12.25 -7.32
CA LYS A 50 -2.73 -12.61 -7.28
C LYS A 50 -3.19 -12.89 -5.86
N ASP A 51 -2.41 -13.66 -5.09
CA ASP A 51 -2.74 -14.04 -3.71
C ASP A 51 -2.60 -12.85 -2.74
N ALA A 52 -1.69 -11.91 -3.03
CA ALA A 52 -1.56 -10.65 -2.31
C ALA A 52 -2.75 -9.69 -2.54
N GLY A 53 -3.56 -9.91 -3.57
CA GLY A 53 -4.64 -9.00 -3.97
C GLY A 53 -4.13 -7.72 -4.64
N GLN A 54 -5.02 -6.73 -4.83
CA GLN A 54 -4.63 -5.40 -5.33
C GLN A 54 -3.78 -4.68 -4.28
N GLY A 55 -2.46 -4.88 -4.39
CA GLY A 55 -1.45 -4.16 -3.64
C GLY A 55 -0.91 -4.95 -2.46
N LYS A 56 0.34 -5.41 -2.57
CA LYS A 56 1.16 -5.65 -1.38
C LYS A 56 1.13 -4.36 -0.55
N PRO A 57 0.76 -4.41 0.74
CA PRO A 57 0.67 -3.20 1.54
C PRO A 57 2.03 -2.51 1.55
N LEU A 58 2.03 -1.19 1.29
CA LEU A 58 3.25 -0.38 1.22
C LEU A 58 4.11 -0.52 2.49
N LEU A 59 3.46 -0.81 3.62
CA LEU A 59 4.08 -1.08 4.90
C LEU A 59 3.46 -2.34 5.51
N THR A 60 4.32 -3.22 6.04
CA THR A 60 3.93 -4.40 6.81
C THR A 60 3.52 -4.03 8.24
N LEU A 61 3.01 -5.01 9.00
CA LEU A 61 2.81 -4.83 10.45
C LEU A 61 4.13 -4.49 11.14
N GLU A 62 5.22 -5.20 10.82
CA GLU A 62 6.54 -4.98 11.41
C GLU A 62 7.05 -3.57 11.13
N ASP A 63 6.82 -3.04 9.93
CA ASP A 63 7.19 -1.66 9.58
C ASP A 63 6.44 -0.64 10.46
N LEU A 64 5.13 -0.84 10.68
CA LEU A 64 4.35 0.04 11.56
C LEU A 64 4.79 -0.04 13.02
N GLU A 65 5.17 -1.23 13.50
CA GLU A 65 5.72 -1.39 14.84
C GLU A 65 7.09 -0.72 15.00
N ALA A 66 7.95 -0.85 14.00
CA ALA A 66 9.24 -0.16 13.97
C ALA A 66 9.05 1.37 13.94
N MET A 67 8.09 1.87 13.15
CA MET A 67 7.73 3.29 13.13
C MET A 67 7.27 3.81 14.50
N PHE A 68 6.47 3.03 15.22
CA PHE A 68 6.08 3.39 16.58
C PHE A 68 7.29 3.53 17.50
N GLY A 69 8.21 2.57 17.45
CA GLY A 69 9.46 2.61 18.23
C GLY A 69 10.34 3.82 17.92
N MET A 70 10.36 4.28 16.65
CA MET A 70 11.08 5.48 16.26
C MET A 70 10.46 6.77 16.81
N PHE A 71 9.15 6.80 17.04
CA PHE A 71 8.47 7.97 17.62
C PHE A 71 8.48 7.98 19.15
N ASP A 72 8.45 6.81 19.79
CA ASP A 72 8.54 6.68 21.23
C ASP A 72 10.00 6.57 21.74
N ILE A 73 10.82 7.55 21.38
CA ILE A 73 12.24 7.63 21.79
C ILE A 73 12.36 7.71 23.33
N THR A 74 11.32 8.22 24.00
CA THR A 74 11.29 8.37 25.45
C THR A 74 10.79 7.13 26.20
N HIS A 75 10.44 6.05 25.50
CA HIS A 75 9.90 4.81 26.08
C HIS A 75 8.69 5.04 27.00
N ARG A 76 7.77 5.92 26.58
CA ARG A 76 6.53 6.25 27.30
C ARG A 76 5.34 5.39 26.87
N GLU A 77 5.56 4.47 25.93
CA GLU A 77 4.56 3.58 25.32
C GLU A 77 3.43 4.34 24.62
N VAL A 78 3.68 5.60 24.25
CA VAL A 78 2.71 6.46 23.57
C VAL A 78 3.35 7.34 22.51
N VAL A 79 2.62 7.59 21.43
CA VAL A 79 2.96 8.57 20.39
C VAL A 79 1.84 9.60 20.28
N SER A 80 2.16 10.85 19.92
CA SER A 80 1.10 11.85 19.73
C SER A 80 0.29 11.59 18.47
N VAL A 81 -1.00 11.95 18.49
CA VAL A 81 -1.87 11.88 17.30
C VAL A 81 -1.30 12.74 16.17
N GLN A 82 -0.67 13.88 16.51
CA GLN A 82 -0.01 14.74 15.54
C GLN A 82 1.15 14.04 14.83
N GLN A 83 2.02 13.32 15.55
CA GLN A 83 3.12 12.55 14.94
C GLN A 83 2.60 11.48 14.00
N ALA A 84 1.53 10.77 14.40
CA ALA A 84 0.90 9.76 13.54
C ALA A 84 0.31 10.38 12.26
N ASN A 85 -0.31 11.57 12.36
CA ASN A 85 -0.82 12.30 11.21
C ASN A 85 0.28 12.82 10.26
N GLU A 86 1.40 13.30 10.78
CA GLU A 86 2.52 13.70 9.91
C GLU A 86 3.20 12.49 9.27
N ALA A 87 3.24 11.35 9.96
CA ALA A 87 3.72 10.09 9.39
C ALA A 87 2.87 9.66 8.18
N ILE A 88 1.54 9.69 8.29
CA ILE A 88 0.67 9.27 7.19
C ILE A 88 0.78 10.22 5.98
N LYS A 89 0.91 11.54 6.22
CA LYS A 89 1.15 12.52 5.15
C LYS A 89 2.49 12.31 4.44
N THR A 90 3.51 11.89 5.20
CA THR A 90 4.82 11.59 4.63
C THR A 90 4.76 10.34 3.73
N ILE A 91 3.97 9.34 4.12
CA ILE A 91 3.84 8.07 3.37
C ILE A 91 2.93 8.22 2.14
N LEU A 92 1.77 8.87 2.29
CA LEU A 92 0.69 8.88 1.30
C LEU A 92 0.52 10.23 0.58
N GLY A 93 1.26 11.27 1.00
CA GLY A 93 1.18 12.62 0.46
C GLY A 93 0.36 13.60 1.33
N PRO A 94 0.44 14.90 1.04
CA PRO A 94 0.00 15.98 1.93
C PRO A 94 -1.52 16.05 2.18
N THR A 95 -2.32 15.38 1.35
CA THR A 95 -3.78 15.31 1.50
C THR A 95 -4.24 14.13 2.34
N ALA A 96 -3.34 13.21 2.68
CA ALA A 96 -3.64 12.08 3.55
C ALA A 96 -3.84 12.54 4.99
N ASP A 97 -4.73 11.85 5.68
CA ASP A 97 -5.09 12.15 7.06
C ASP A 97 -5.57 10.86 7.72
N LEU A 98 -5.31 10.70 9.02
CA LEU A 98 -5.87 9.62 9.81
C LEU A 98 -7.36 9.93 10.06
N ARG A 99 -8.18 9.92 9.00
CA ARG A 99 -9.65 10.01 9.11
C ARG A 99 -10.20 8.72 9.71
N VAL A 100 -9.85 8.46 10.97
CA VAL A 100 -10.20 7.23 11.67
C VAL A 100 -10.92 7.62 12.96
N SER A 101 -12.24 7.72 12.81
CA SER A 101 -13.27 7.86 13.86
C SER A 101 -13.23 9.17 14.67
N SER A 102 -14.41 9.76 14.83
CA SER A 102 -14.75 10.88 15.73
C SER A 102 -14.33 10.68 17.21
N HIS A 103 -13.74 9.54 17.55
CA HIS A 103 -13.20 9.22 18.86
C HIS A 103 -11.76 9.70 19.09
N LEU A 104 -11.03 10.10 18.05
CA LEU A 104 -9.65 10.62 18.18
C LEU A 104 -9.58 12.15 18.33
N ASP A 105 -10.63 12.89 17.97
CA ASP A 105 -10.65 14.36 18.02
C ASP A 105 -10.41 14.93 19.44
N SER A 106 -10.65 14.11 20.48
CA SER A 106 -10.41 14.47 21.88
C SER A 106 -9.12 13.89 22.49
N ARG A 107 -8.40 13.02 21.77
CA ARG A 107 -7.19 12.35 22.29
C ARG A 107 -5.92 13.07 21.84
N LYS A 108 -4.93 13.13 22.74
CA LYS A 108 -3.61 13.70 22.43
C LYS A 108 -2.59 12.63 22.02
N THR A 109 -2.78 11.39 22.45
CA THR A 109 -1.81 10.30 22.30
C THR A 109 -2.46 8.98 21.95
N LEU A 110 -1.67 8.07 21.38
CA LEU A 110 -2.00 6.72 20.95
C LEU A 110 -0.96 5.76 21.55
N ASN A 111 -1.40 4.59 22.04
CA ASN A 111 -0.47 3.50 22.35
C ASN A 111 -0.08 2.72 21.07
N LYS A 112 0.79 1.70 21.19
CA LYS A 112 1.28 0.90 20.06
C LYS A 112 0.15 0.27 19.24
N ASP A 113 -0.77 -0.42 19.89
CA ASP A 113 -1.88 -1.12 19.20
C ASP A 113 -2.82 -0.14 18.51
N GLU A 114 -3.10 0.99 19.17
CA GLU A 114 -3.92 2.06 18.62
C GLU A 114 -3.26 2.69 17.40
N PHE A 115 -1.95 2.99 17.48
CA PHE A 115 -1.16 3.51 16.37
C PHE A 115 -1.18 2.58 15.16
N VAL A 116 -0.83 1.31 15.36
CA VAL A 116 -0.81 0.30 14.28
C VAL A 116 -2.19 0.20 13.61
N ARG A 117 -3.26 0.15 14.41
CA ARG A 117 -4.63 0.05 13.90
C ARG A 117 -5.04 1.25 13.05
N VAL A 118 -4.75 2.48 13.50
CA VAL A 118 -5.16 3.69 12.77
C VAL A 118 -4.33 3.88 11.50
N MET A 119 -3.02 3.60 11.56
CA MET A 119 -2.13 3.68 10.41
C MET A 119 -2.51 2.67 9.34
N ARG A 120 -2.74 1.40 9.72
CA ARG A 120 -3.18 0.35 8.77
C ARG A 120 -4.46 0.74 8.06
N LYS A 121 -5.47 1.21 8.80
CA LYS A 121 -6.74 1.64 8.21
C LYS A 121 -6.56 2.80 7.23
N ALA A 122 -5.66 3.74 7.53
CA ALA A 122 -5.39 4.86 6.62
C ALA A 122 -4.66 4.40 5.33
N LEU A 123 -3.77 3.42 5.42
CA LEU A 123 -3.11 2.80 4.26
C LEU A 123 -4.09 2.00 3.38
N GLU A 124 -5.07 1.31 3.99
CA GLU A 124 -6.12 0.58 3.26
C GLU A 124 -7.05 1.49 2.44
N TYR A 125 -7.28 2.74 2.87
CA TYR A 125 -8.12 3.70 2.15
C TYR A 125 -7.54 4.19 0.82
N VAL A 126 -6.23 3.98 0.59
CA VAL A 126 -5.52 4.39 -0.63
C VAL A 126 -5.32 3.21 -1.59
N ALA A 127 -5.60 1.98 -1.17
CA ALA A 127 -5.68 0.86 -2.11
C ALA A 127 -6.84 1.14 -3.09
N PRO A 128 -6.60 1.16 -4.42
CA PRO A 128 -7.70 1.26 -5.38
C PRO A 128 -8.67 0.09 -5.15
N LYS A 129 -9.98 0.38 -5.22
CA LYS A 129 -11.05 -0.63 -5.18
C LYS A 129 -11.21 -1.34 -6.51
#